data_AF-A0A140LCM9-F1
#
_entry.id   AF-A0A140LCM9-F1
#
_cell.length_a   1.000
_cell.length_b   1.000
_cell.length_c   1.000
_cell.angle_alpha   90.00
_cell.angle_beta   90.00
_cell.angle_gamma   90.00
#
_symmetry.space_group_name_H-M   'P 1'
#
loop_
_entity.id
_entity.type
_entity.pdbx_description
1 polymer ?
#
loop_
_entity_poly.entity_id
_entity_poly.type
_entity_poly.pdbx_seq_one_letter_code
_entity_poly.pdbx_strand_id
1 'polypeptide(L)'
;MDGDVIVKIGTAVIALIGAIITYIVIPYIKSKTTIEQQKNAEFWVKIAVSAAEQIYRQPGLGEKKKQYVINFLQKQGIKITMEQLDILIESAVLELNKNVKLAGA
;
A
#
# COMPACT_ATOMS: atom_id res chain seq x y z
N MET A 1 7.27 -47.78 -25.82
CA MET A 1 6.91 -47.01 -24.61
C MET A 1 5.42 -47.19 -24.42
N ASP A 2 5.01 -47.76 -23.29
CA ASP A 2 3.59 -48.00 -23.00
C ASP A 2 2.86 -46.65 -22.88
N GLY A 3 1.66 -46.55 -23.45
CA GLY A 3 0.88 -45.29 -23.46
C GLY A 3 0.64 -44.72 -22.05
N ASP A 4 0.60 -45.58 -21.04
CA ASP A 4 0.48 -45.20 -19.62
C ASP A 4 1.69 -44.37 -19.12
N VAL A 5 2.90 -44.66 -19.60
CA VAL A 5 4.10 -43.89 -19.25
C VAL A 5 4.05 -42.48 -19.83
N ILE A 6 3.58 -42.34 -21.08
CA ILE A 6 3.46 -41.05 -21.76
C ILE A 6 2.41 -40.17 -21.05
N VAL A 7 1.26 -40.76 -20.68
CA VAL A 7 0.23 -40.04 -19.92
C VAL A 7 0.78 -39.56 -18.57
N LYS A 8 1.43 -40.43 -17.78
CA LYS A 8 2.01 -40.07 -16.47
C LYS A 8 3.04 -38.95 -16.55
N ILE A 9 3.92 -38.97 -17.55
CA ILE A 9 4.90 -37.90 -17.78
C ILE A 9 4.17 -36.59 -18.13
N GLY A 10 3.18 -36.64 -19.01
CA GLY A 10 2.36 -35.47 -19.37
C GLY A 10 1.67 -34.85 -18.15
N THR A 11 1.02 -35.67 -17.30
CA THR A 11 0.37 -35.18 -16.08
C THR A 11 1.38 -34.58 -15.10
N ALA A 12 2.55 -35.19 -14.95
CA ALA A 12 3.60 -34.68 -14.08
C ALA A 12 4.12 -33.30 -14.54
N VAL A 13 4.28 -33.09 -15.85
CA VAL A 13 4.67 -31.79 -16.41
C VAL A 13 3.59 -30.73 -16.16
N ILE A 14 2.32 -31.06 -16.39
CA ILE A 14 1.21 -30.14 -16.12
C ILE A 14 1.13 -29.78 -14.63
N ALA A 15 1.27 -30.77 -13.75
CA ALA A 15 1.29 -30.57 -12.30
C ALA A 15 2.46 -29.67 -11.88
N LEU A 16 3.64 -29.86 -12.47
CA LEU A 16 4.81 -29.02 -12.21
C LEU A 16 4.58 -27.57 -12.64
N ILE A 17 4.00 -27.34 -13.83
CA ILE A 17 3.65 -25.99 -14.30
C ILE A 17 2.63 -25.34 -13.36
N GLY A 18 1.58 -26.08 -12.97
CA GLY A 18 0.58 -25.62 -12.00
C GLY A 18 1.20 -25.24 -10.66
N ALA A 19 2.16 -26.03 -10.17
CA ALA A 19 2.91 -25.75 -8.96
C ALA A 19 3.77 -24.47 -9.11
N ILE A 20 4.48 -24.29 -10.22
CA ILE A 20 5.27 -23.08 -10.49
C ILE A 20 4.37 -21.83 -10.50
N ILE A 21 3.23 -21.89 -11.18
CA ILE A 21 2.29 -20.76 -11.23
C ILE A 21 1.80 -20.44 -9.82
N THR A 22 1.38 -21.46 -9.07
CA THR A 22 0.75 -21.30 -7.75
C THR A 22 1.73 -20.81 -6.69
N TYR A 23 2.92 -21.42 -6.61
CA TYR A 23 3.89 -21.16 -5.55
C TYR A 23 4.92 -20.09 -5.90
N ILE A 24 5.08 -19.72 -7.17
CA ILE A 24 6.09 -18.73 -7.60
C ILE A 24 5.44 -17.53 -8.29
N VAL A 25 4.71 -17.74 -9.38
CA VAL A 25 4.22 -16.64 -10.23
C VAL A 25 3.19 -15.77 -9.52
N ILE A 26 2.15 -16.39 -8.94
CA ILE A 26 1.09 -15.68 -8.20
C ILE A 26 1.66 -14.87 -7.03
N PRO A 27 2.46 -15.45 -6.11
CA PRO A 27 3.01 -14.67 -5.00
C PRO A 27 3.98 -13.58 -5.47
N TYR A 28 4.76 -13.83 -6.54
CA TYR A 28 5.65 -12.81 -7.10
C TYR A 28 4.88 -11.57 -7.58
N ILE A 29 3.84 -11.76 -8.41
CA ILE A 29 3.01 -10.65 -8.91
C ILE A 29 2.36 -9.92 -7.74
N LYS A 30 1.75 -10.65 -6.79
CA LYS A 30 1.17 -10.06 -5.58
C LYS A 30 2.19 -9.22 -4.81
N SER A 31 3.41 -9.73 -4.59
CA SER A 31 4.45 -9.02 -3.84
C SER A 31 4.82 -7.68 -4.48
N LYS A 32 4.94 -7.62 -5.82
CA LYS A 32 5.27 -6.40 -6.56
C LYS A 32 4.13 -5.39 -6.46
N THR A 33 2.90 -5.85 -6.69
CA THR A 33 1.71 -5.00 -6.58
C THR A 33 1.50 -4.50 -5.14
N THR A 34 1.76 -5.31 -4.10
CA THR A 34 1.67 -4.87 -2.69
C THR A 34 2.64 -3.74 -2.38
N ILE A 35 3.88 -3.81 -2.87
CA ILE A 35 4.88 -2.74 -2.66
C ILE A 35 4.43 -1.45 -3.35
N GLU A 36 3.95 -1.54 -4.58
CA GLU A 36 3.45 -0.38 -5.32
C GLU A 36 2.20 0.22 -4.67
N GLN A 37 1.28 -0.61 -4.19
CA GLN A 37 0.10 -0.19 -3.44
C GLN A 37 0.49 0.54 -2.16
N GLN A 38 1.47 0.03 -1.42
CA GLN A 38 1.97 0.65 -0.19
C GLN A 38 2.60 2.02 -0.47
N LYS A 39 3.45 2.12 -1.51
CA LYS A 39 4.06 3.39 -1.92
C LYS A 39 3.02 4.40 -2.37
N ASN A 40 2.03 3.98 -3.16
CA ASN A 40 0.94 4.84 -3.59
C ASN A 40 0.12 5.33 -2.39
N ALA A 41 -0.17 4.45 -1.42
CA ALA A 41 -0.87 4.83 -0.20
C ALA A 41 -0.07 5.86 0.62
N GLU A 42 1.23 5.63 0.86
CA GLU A 42 2.10 6.57 1.56
C GLU A 42 2.14 7.94 0.87
N PHE A 43 2.30 7.96 -0.46
CA PHE A 43 2.30 9.19 -1.24
C PHE A 43 1.03 10.01 -1.04
N TRP A 44 -0.15 9.39 -1.18
CA TRP A 44 -1.41 10.09 -1.02
C TRP A 44 -1.72 10.47 0.42
N VAL A 45 -1.27 9.68 1.41
CA VAL A 45 -1.35 10.07 2.83
C VAL A 45 -0.55 11.35 3.07
N LYS A 46 0.68 11.45 2.55
CA LYS A 46 1.51 12.66 2.70
C LYS A 46 0.85 13.90 2.09
N ILE A 47 0.29 13.77 0.89
CA ILE A 47 -0.46 14.85 0.23
C ILE A 47 -1.68 15.24 1.05
N ALA A 48 -2.45 14.26 1.53
CA ALA A 48 -3.66 14.50 2.30
C ALA A 48 -3.35 15.17 3.66
N VAL A 49 -2.31 14.72 4.36
CA VAL A 49 -1.85 15.32 5.62
C VAL A 49 -1.39 16.75 5.40
N SER A 50 -0.58 16.99 4.36
CA SER A 50 -0.12 18.33 4.01
C SER A 50 -1.28 19.27 3.70
N ALA A 51 -2.30 18.79 2.97
CA ALA A 51 -3.51 19.55 2.70
C ALA A 51 -4.33 19.80 3.98
N ALA A 52 -4.50 18.79 4.83
CA ALA A 52 -5.24 18.91 6.09
C ALA A 52 -4.58 19.94 7.03
N GLU A 53 -3.25 19.91 7.16
CA GLU A 53 -2.47 20.86 7.95
C GLU A 53 -2.59 22.30 7.41
N GLN A 54 -2.66 22.47 6.09
CA GLN A 54 -2.88 23.77 5.47
C GLN A 54 -4.31 24.30 5.64
N ILE A 55 -5.32 23.44 5.57
CA ILE A 55 -6.74 23.82 5.71
C ILE A 55 -7.08 24.11 7.18
N TYR A 56 -6.59 23.30 8.11
CA TYR A 56 -6.94 23.36 9.54
C TYR A 56 -5.78 23.89 10.39
N ARG A 57 -5.46 25.18 10.25
CA ARG A 57 -4.29 25.79 10.93
C ARG A 57 -4.48 26.06 12.43
N GLN A 58 -5.72 26.05 12.92
CA GLN A 58 -5.99 26.35 14.32
C GLN A 58 -5.61 25.17 15.24
N PRO A 59 -5.07 25.44 16.44
CA PRO A 59 -4.81 24.41 17.45
C PRO A 59 -6.09 23.64 17.83
N GLY A 60 -5.94 22.38 18.23
CA GLY A 60 -7.05 21.53 18.69
C GLY A 60 -7.90 20.90 17.58
N LEU A 61 -7.56 21.09 16.30
CA LEU A 61 -8.29 20.53 15.16
C LEU A 61 -7.76 19.18 14.64
N GLY A 62 -6.98 18.45 15.44
CA GLY A 62 -6.35 17.18 15.03
C GLY A 62 -7.37 16.16 14.51
N GLU A 63 -8.52 16.04 15.18
CA GLU A 63 -9.58 15.12 14.78
C GLU A 63 -10.15 15.46 13.39
N LYS A 64 -10.36 16.76 13.09
CA LYS A 64 -10.85 17.20 11.78
C LYS A 64 -9.83 16.95 10.68
N LYS A 65 -8.54 17.11 10.97
CA LYS A 65 -7.46 16.78 10.04
C LYS A 65 -7.45 15.29 9.71
N LYS A 66 -7.53 14.44 10.73
CA LYS A 66 -7.58 12.98 10.58
C LYS A 66 -8.78 12.55 9.74
N GLN A 67 -9.97 13.07 10.05
CA GLN A 67 -11.19 12.79 9.28
C GLN A 67 -11.08 13.26 7.81
N TYR A 68 -10.46 14.41 7.57
CA TYR A 68 -10.20 14.87 6.19
C TYR A 68 -9.32 13.88 5.44
N VAL A 69 -8.23 13.41 6.05
CA VAL A 69 -7.31 12.43 5.43
C VAL A 69 -8.04 11.12 5.12
N ILE A 70 -8.82 10.59 6.06
CA ILE A 70 -9.62 9.37 5.87
C ILE A 70 -10.57 9.53 4.67
N ASN A 71 -11.34 10.63 4.64
CA ASN A 71 -12.30 10.89 3.57
C ASN A 71 -11.61 11.07 2.21
N PHE A 72 -10.44 11.71 2.18
CA PHE A 72 -9.66 11.87 0.96
C PHE A 72 -9.21 10.51 0.41
N LEU A 73 -8.62 9.66 1.25
CA LEU A 73 -8.10 8.36 0.82
C LEU A 73 -9.20 7.39 0.39
N GLN A 74 -10.36 7.45 1.06
CA GLN A 74 -11.55 6.70 0.65
C GLN A 74 -12.04 7.12 -0.75
N LYS A 75 -12.08 8.42 -1.03
CA LYS A 75 -12.42 8.93 -2.38
C LYS A 75 -11.42 8.52 -3.45
N GLN A 76 -10.13 8.38 -3.09
CA GLN A 76 -9.08 7.88 -3.97
C GLN A 76 -9.10 6.36 -4.14
N GLY A 77 -10.00 5.64 -3.46
CA GLY A 77 -10.09 4.18 -3.54
C GLY A 77 -8.90 3.44 -2.94
N ILE A 78 -8.14 4.09 -2.05
CA ILE A 78 -6.93 3.52 -1.45
C ILE A 78 -7.34 2.55 -0.34
N LYS A 79 -6.93 1.29 -0.49
CA LYS A 79 -7.17 0.23 0.50
C LYS A 79 -6.00 0.15 1.45
N ILE A 80 -6.22 0.60 2.69
CA ILE A 80 -5.24 0.56 3.78
C ILE A 80 -5.97 0.27 5.10
N THR A 81 -5.34 -0.44 6.03
CA THR A 81 -5.94 -0.65 7.35
C THR A 81 -5.89 0.63 8.18
N MET A 82 -6.81 0.79 9.14
CA MET A 82 -6.80 1.99 10.01
C MET A 82 -5.51 2.11 10.81
N GLU A 83 -4.94 0.99 11.26
CA GLU A 83 -3.66 0.98 11.97
C GLU A 83 -2.50 1.45 11.07
N GLN A 84 -2.41 0.95 9.85
CA GLN A 84 -1.40 1.39 8.89
C GLN A 84 -1.58 2.87 8.53
N LEU A 85 -2.83 3.31 8.37
CA LEU A 85 -3.15 4.70 8.10
C LEU A 85 -2.69 5.63 9.23
N ASP A 86 -2.94 5.25 10.49
CA ASP A 86 -2.54 6.05 11.65
C ASP A 86 -1.01 6.20 11.73
N ILE A 87 -0.27 5.11 11.50
CA ILE A 87 1.21 5.15 11.45
C ILE A 87 1.70 6.06 10.31
N LEU A 88 1.09 5.97 9.12
CA LEU A 88 1.48 6.82 8.00
C LEU A 88 1.13 8.29 8.23
N ILE A 89 0.02 8.59 8.91
CA ILE A 89 -0.35 9.96 9.29
C ILE A 89 0.68 10.52 10.28
N GLU A 90 0.99 9.80 11.36
CA GLU A 90 2.02 10.17 12.34
C GLU A 90 3.36 10.45 11.66
N SER A 91 3.78 9.55 10.77
CA SER A 91 5.04 9.67 10.01
C SER A 91 5.03 10.90 9.10
N ALA A 92 3.94 11.13 8.37
CA ALA A 92 3.78 12.28 7.47
C ALA A 92 3.73 13.62 8.24
N VAL A 93 3.07 13.67 9.40
CA VAL A 93 3.04 14.85 10.27
C VAL A 93 4.43 15.15 10.82
N LEU A 94 5.17 14.13 11.26
CA LEU A 94 6.55 14.28 11.72
C LEU A 94 7.47 14.81 10.60
N GLU A 95 7.37 14.23 9.41
CA GLU A 95 8.13 14.65 8.23
C GLU A 95 7.80 16.11 7.85
N LEU A 96 6.52 16.47 7.81
CA LEU A 96 6.08 17.83 7.54
C LEU A 96 6.65 18.83 8.56
N ASN A 97 6.56 18.50 9.85
CA ASN A 97 7.09 19.36 10.92
C ASN A 97 8.61 19.52 10.85
N LYS A 98 9.36 18.47 10.46
CA LYS A 98 10.79 18.57 10.20
C LYS A 98 11.07 19.50 9.02
N ASN A 99 10.35 19.35 7.91
CA ASN A 99 10.52 20.18 6.72
C ASN A 99 10.20 21.66 7.00
N VAL A 100 9.14 21.95 7.76
CA VAL A 100 8.79 23.31 8.19
C VAL A 100 9.90 23.92 9.06
N LYS A 101 10.46 23.16 10.00
CA LYS A 101 11.59 23.63 10.84
C LYS A 101 12.84 23.93 10.01
N LEU A 102 13.14 23.09 9.01
CA LEU A 102 14.29 23.30 8.12
C LEU A 102 14.10 24.50 7.19
N ALA A 103 12.89 24.73 6.68
CA ALA A 103 12.59 25.87 5.81
C ALA A 103 12.55 27.23 6.53
N GLY A 104 12.39 27.21 7.86
CA GLY A 104 12.41 28.40 8.72
C GLY A 104 13.75 28.68 9.40
N ALA A 105 14.78 27.87 9.16
CA ALA A 105 16.15 28.06 9.62
C ALA A 105 17.00 28.73 8.52
#